data_AF-A0A2V1ARB6-F1
#
_entry.id   AF-A0A2V1ARB6-F1
#
_cell.length_a   1.000
_cell.length_b   1.000
_cell.length_c   1.000
_cell.angle_alpha   90.00
_cell.angle_beta   90.00
_cell.angle_gamma   90.00
#
_symmetry.space_group_name_H-M   'P 1'
#
loop_
_entity.id
_entity.type
_entity.pdbx_description
1 polymer ?
#
loop_
_entity_poly.entity_id
_entity_poly.type
_entity_poly.pdbx_seq_one_letter_code
_entity_poly.pdbx_strand_id
1 'polypeptide(L)'
;MQLDDEKKAFHFAVYDAVLQIPAGNVTSYGHIAYLIGRPQNSRQVGSSLKHLSHLRDVLNREGASLGEVPWWRVINSAGMISLRENGEFEQASLLRQEGVSVSERHRVDLDEYGWFPDDIE
;
A
#
# COMPACT_ATOMS: atom_id res chain seq x y z
N MET A 1 23.26 0.23 -4.70
CA MET A 1 23.32 -0.44 -3.39
C MET A 1 22.54 -1.73 -3.52
N GLN A 2 23.19 -2.89 -3.31
CA GLN A 2 22.49 -4.17 -3.34
C GLN A 2 21.59 -4.24 -2.10
N LEU A 3 20.30 -4.53 -2.28
CA LEU A 3 19.41 -4.83 -1.15
C LEU A 3 19.84 -6.17 -0.57
N ASP A 4 19.93 -6.26 0.76
CA ASP A 4 20.08 -7.54 1.45
C ASP A 4 18.78 -8.35 1.37
N ASP A 5 18.88 -9.66 1.60
CA ASP A 5 17.75 -10.59 1.44
C ASP A 5 16.62 -10.29 2.43
N GLU A 6 16.93 -9.76 3.61
CA GLU A 6 15.94 -9.36 4.61
C GLU A 6 15.09 -8.19 4.11
N LYS A 7 15.71 -7.15 3.55
CA LYS A 7 14.97 -6.02 2.96
C LYS A 7 14.14 -6.45 1.76
N LYS A 8 14.67 -7.35 0.91
CA LYS A 8 13.92 -7.90 -0.22
C LYS A 8 12.68 -8.64 0.27
N ALA A 9 12.82 -9.52 1.26
CA ALA A 9 11.71 -10.25 1.86
C ALA A 9 10.67 -9.30 2.46
N PHE A 10 11.10 -8.23 3.13
CA PHE A 10 10.20 -7.20 3.66
C PHE A 10 9.42 -6.49 2.55
N HIS A 11 10.09 -6.01 1.51
CA HIS A 11 9.43 -5.33 0.39
C HIS A 11 8.47 -6.27 -0.35
N PHE A 12 8.88 -7.51 -0.58
CA PHE A 12 8.01 -8.53 -1.18
C PHE A 12 6.75 -8.73 -0.34
N ALA A 13 6.88 -8.97 0.97
CA ALA A 13 5.74 -9.15 1.87
C ALA A 13 4.80 -7.93 1.88
N VAL A 14 5.35 -6.71 1.82
CA VAL A 14 4.52 -5.49 1.70
C VAL A 14 3.72 -5.50 0.39
N TYR A 15 4.35 -5.83 -0.74
CA TYR A 15 3.66 -5.81 -2.03
C TYR A 15 2.64 -6.93 -2.16
N ASP A 16 2.97 -8.12 -1.68
CA ASP A 16 2.08 -9.26 -1.61
C ASP A 16 0.82 -8.95 -0.79
N ALA A 17 0.99 -8.38 0.42
CA ALA A 17 -0.14 -7.94 1.24
C ALA A 17 -0.99 -6.84 0.58
N VAL A 18 -0.37 -5.92 -0.18
CA VAL A 18 -1.09 -4.86 -0.89
C VAL A 18 -1.88 -5.41 -2.09
N LEU A 19 -1.40 -6.48 -2.73
CA LEU A 19 -2.12 -7.16 -3.82
C LEU A 19 -3.42 -7.83 -3.31
N GLN A 20 -3.49 -8.19 -2.03
CA GLN A 20 -4.68 -8.78 -1.42
C GLN A 20 -5.80 -7.78 -1.12
N ILE A 21 -5.53 -6.47 -1.18
CA ILE A 21 -6.57 -5.45 -0.91
C ILE A 21 -7.58 -5.46 -2.07
N PRO A 22 -8.88 -5.71 -1.84
CA PRO A 22 -9.88 -5.72 -2.91
C PRO A 22 -10.01 -4.35 -3.60
N ALA A 23 -10.44 -4.35 -4.87
CA ALA A 23 -10.82 -3.12 -5.55
C ALA A 23 -12.01 -2.46 -4.85
N GLY A 24 -11.96 -1.14 -4.68
CA GLY A 24 -13.00 -0.39 -3.96
C GLY A 24 -12.80 -0.38 -2.44
N ASN A 25 -11.70 -0.94 -1.94
CA ASN A 25 -11.35 -0.93 -0.52
C ASN A 25 -10.02 -0.22 -0.27
N VAL A 26 -9.85 0.26 0.96
CA VAL A 26 -8.63 0.88 1.44
C VAL A 26 -8.18 0.27 2.76
N THR A 27 -6.88 0.34 3.02
CA THR A 27 -6.31 -0.02 4.33
C THR A 27 -5.27 1.01 4.75
N SER A 28 -4.68 0.81 5.94
CA SER A 28 -3.66 1.71 6.47
C SER A 28 -2.25 1.16 6.37
N TYR A 29 -1.23 2.03 6.32
CA TYR A 29 0.17 1.62 6.43
C TYR A 29 0.47 0.78 7.69
N GLY A 30 -0.21 1.10 8.79
CA GLY A 30 -0.10 0.35 10.04
C GLY A 30 -0.71 -1.04 9.92
N HIS A 31 -1.83 -1.17 9.20
CA HIS A 31 -2.49 -2.46 9.01
C HIS A 31 -1.69 -3.38 8.09
N ILE A 32 -1.10 -2.86 7.01
CA ILE A 32 -0.15 -3.65 6.21
C ILE A 32 1.03 -4.12 7.06
N ALA A 33 1.59 -3.24 7.91
CA ALA A 33 2.68 -3.60 8.81
C ALA A 33 2.26 -4.70 9.81
N TYR A 34 1.01 -4.67 10.28
CA TYR A 34 0.43 -5.72 11.12
C TYR A 34 0.31 -7.05 10.36
N LEU A 35 -0.29 -7.05 9.16
CA LEU A 35 -0.50 -8.26 8.35
C LEU A 35 0.80 -9.00 8.00
N ILE A 36 1.90 -8.28 7.78
CA ILE A 36 3.22 -8.89 7.50
C ILE A 36 4.01 -9.26 8.77
N GLY A 37 3.41 -9.20 9.95
CA GLY A 37 4.05 -9.55 11.23
C GLY A 37 5.11 -8.52 11.70
N ARG A 38 5.05 -7.27 11.23
CA ARG A 38 5.98 -6.19 11.55
C ARG A 38 5.25 -4.91 12.00
N PRO A 39 4.41 -4.94 13.06
CA PRO A 39 3.45 -3.86 13.39
C PRO A 39 4.09 -2.49 13.66
N GLN A 40 5.37 -2.43 14.03
CA GLN A 40 6.10 -1.18 14.28
C GLN A 40 6.65 -0.52 13.01
N ASN A 41 6.50 -1.15 11.83
CA ASN A 41 7.19 -0.77 10.59
C ASN A 41 6.31 0.01 9.59
N SER A 42 5.26 0.69 10.05
CA SER A 42 4.34 1.44 9.17
C SER A 42 5.04 2.48 8.28
N ARG A 43 6.09 3.14 8.79
CA ARG A 43 6.90 4.08 8.01
C ARG A 43 7.68 3.37 6.90
N GLN A 44 8.19 2.17 7.15
CA GLN A 44 8.92 1.35 6.19
C GLN A 44 7.98 0.79 5.11
N VAL A 45 6.72 0.50 5.45
CA VAL A 45 5.68 0.22 4.44
C VAL A 45 5.53 1.41 3.50
N GLY A 46 5.36 2.62 4.06
CA GLY A 46 5.27 3.85 3.27
C GLY A 46 6.50 4.08 2.37
N SER A 47 7.71 3.79 2.88
CA SER A 47 8.94 3.84 2.10
C SER A 47 8.95 2.83 0.94
N SER A 48 8.49 1.60 1.20
CA SER A 48 8.37 0.56 0.16
C SER A 48 7.47 1.01 -0.97
N LEU A 49 6.29 1.55 -0.64
CA LEU A 49 5.33 2.04 -1.64
C LEU A 49 5.84 3.30 -2.37
N LYS A 50 6.60 4.16 -1.69
CA LYS A 50 7.25 5.32 -2.34
C LYS A 50 8.27 4.89 -3.41
N HIS A 51 8.97 3.79 -3.17
CA HIS A 51 10.01 3.27 -4.07
C HIS A 51 9.55 2.04 -4.88
N LEU A 52 8.23 1.84 -4.98
CA LEU A 52 7.60 0.65 -5.56
C LEU A 52 8.12 0.32 -6.95
N SER A 53 8.16 1.29 -7.87
CA SER A 53 8.57 1.05 -9.26
C SER A 53 9.97 0.41 -9.34
N HIS A 54 10.95 1.04 -8.69
CA HIS A 54 12.33 0.56 -8.67
C HIS A 54 12.47 -0.78 -7.93
N LEU A 55 11.85 -0.91 -6.75
CA LEU A 55 11.99 -2.11 -5.92
C LEU A 55 11.29 -3.31 -6.54
N ARG A 56 10.12 -3.12 -7.16
CA ARG A 56 9.42 -4.17 -7.91
C ARG A 56 10.27 -4.71 -9.05
N ASP A 57 10.93 -3.84 -9.82
CA ASP A 57 11.81 -4.27 -10.91
C ASP A 57 13.03 -5.06 -10.41
N VAL A 58 13.58 -4.69 -9.24
CA VAL A 58 14.64 -5.47 -8.59
C VAL A 58 14.12 -6.86 -8.20
N LEU A 59 12.98 -6.94 -7.49
CA LEU A 59 12.41 -8.22 -7.05
C LEU A 59 12.00 -9.12 -8.23
N ASN A 60 11.42 -8.56 -9.29
CA ASN A 60 11.02 -9.33 -10.47
C ASN A 60 12.21 -9.93 -11.22
N ARG A 61 13.35 -9.22 -11.29
CA ARG A 61 14.60 -9.77 -11.84
C ARG A 61 15.16 -10.94 -11.03
N GLU A 62 14.78 -11.04 -9.77
CA GLU A 62 15.17 -12.14 -8.86
C GLU A 62 14.07 -13.21 -8.72
N GLY A 63 13.01 -13.15 -9.53
CA GLY A 63 12.01 -14.22 -9.65
C GLY A 63 10.67 -13.98 -8.92
N ALA A 64 10.44 -12.81 -8.33
CA ALA A 64 9.21 -12.54 -7.56
C ALA A 64 7.91 -12.46 -8.38
N SER A 65 7.99 -12.18 -9.68
CA SER A 65 6.85 -12.08 -10.62
C SER A 65 5.65 -11.22 -10.14
N LEU A 66 5.92 -10.09 -9.50
CA LEU A 66 4.93 -9.12 -9.03
C LEU A 66 4.32 -8.31 -10.17
N GLY A 67 2.99 -8.23 -10.18
CA GLY A 67 2.20 -7.43 -11.13
C GLY A 67 2.12 -5.94 -10.78
N GLU A 68 1.02 -5.30 -11.18
CA GLU A 68 0.69 -3.95 -10.73
C GLU A 68 0.23 -3.98 -9.28
N VAL A 69 1.01 -3.35 -8.40
CA VAL A 69 0.71 -3.29 -6.97
C VAL A 69 -0.17 -2.05 -6.72
N PRO A 70 -1.41 -2.20 -6.21
CA PRO A 70 -2.40 -1.13 -6.09
C PRO A 70 -2.10 -0.20 -4.90
N TRP A 71 -0.97 0.51 -4.97
CA TRP A 71 -0.47 1.38 -3.91
C TRP A 71 -1.46 2.45 -3.47
N TRP A 72 -2.38 2.85 -4.36
CA TRP A 72 -3.42 3.85 -4.09
C TRP A 72 -4.44 3.40 -3.05
N ARG A 73 -4.56 2.08 -2.80
CA ARG A 73 -5.44 1.51 -1.76
C ARG A 73 -4.85 1.61 -0.33
N VAL A 74 -3.63 2.11 -0.16
CA VAL A 74 -3.00 2.28 1.16
C VAL A 74 -2.93 3.75 1.55
N ILE A 75 -3.67 4.11 2.61
CA ILE A 75 -3.78 5.46 3.15
C ILE A 75 -3.27 5.53 4.60
N ASN A 76 -3.35 6.70 5.24
CA ASN A 76 -2.98 6.79 6.66
C ASN A 76 -4.11 6.30 7.58
N SER A 77 -3.79 6.05 8.84
CA SER A 77 -4.73 5.53 9.84
C SER A 77 -5.87 6.50 10.22
N ALA A 78 -5.81 7.76 9.80
CA ALA A 78 -6.88 8.74 9.99
C ALA A 78 -7.89 8.73 8.82
N GLY A 79 -7.75 7.82 7.86
CA GLY A 79 -8.58 7.76 6.66
C GLY A 79 -8.23 8.84 5.64
N MET A 80 -7.01 9.38 5.66
CA MET A 80 -6.58 10.46 4.78
C MET A 80 -5.51 9.98 3.81
N ILE A 81 -5.64 10.39 2.55
CA ILE A 81 -4.55 10.28 1.57
C ILE A 81 -3.40 11.17 2.05
N SER A 82 -2.19 10.62 2.06
CA SER A 82 -1.01 11.37 2.50
C SER A 82 -0.56 12.32 1.40
N LEU A 83 -0.37 13.60 1.74
CA LEU A 83 0.11 14.63 0.79
C LEU A 83 1.50 14.27 0.26
N ARG A 84 1.67 14.35 -1.06
CA ARG A 84 2.94 14.12 -1.77
C ARG A 84 3.08 15.20 -2.85
N GLU A 85 4.13 15.19 -3.65
CA GLU A 85 4.30 16.19 -4.73
C GLU A 85 3.27 15.96 -5.86
N ASN A 86 1.98 16.26 -5.61
CA ASN A 86 0.78 15.99 -6.41
C ASN A 86 0.29 14.52 -6.41
N GLY A 87 0.95 13.61 -5.69
CA GLY A 87 0.57 12.19 -5.66
C GLY A 87 -0.82 11.94 -5.03
N GLU A 88 -1.31 12.85 -4.19
CA GLU A 88 -2.63 12.78 -3.58
C GLU A 88 -3.78 12.91 -4.60
N PHE A 89 -3.58 13.65 -5.69
CA PHE A 89 -4.59 13.82 -6.74
C PHE A 89 -4.69 12.56 -7.60
N GLU A 90 -3.55 11.96 -7.94
CA GLU A 90 -3.49 10.68 -8.64
C GLU A 90 -4.12 9.57 -7.79
N GLN A 91 -3.71 9.45 -6.52
CA GLN A 91 -4.27 8.47 -5.59
C GLN A 91 -5.79 8.63 -5.44
N ALA A 92 -6.27 9.87 -5.30
CA ALA A 92 -7.72 10.13 -5.22
C ALA A 92 -8.45 9.78 -6.53
N SER A 93 -7.85 10.02 -7.69
CA SER A 93 -8.42 9.66 -8.99
C SER A 93 -8.56 8.15 -9.15
N LEU A 94 -7.51 7.38 -8.81
CA LEU A 94 -7.50 5.93 -8.89
C LEU A 94 -8.52 5.31 -7.93
N LEU A 95 -8.61 5.81 -6.70
CA LEU A 95 -9.62 5.38 -5.74
C LEU A 95 -11.05 5.63 -6.24
N ARG A 96 -11.31 6.80 -6.83
CA ARG A 96 -12.63 7.12 -7.41
C ARG A 96 -12.97 6.23 -8.61
N GLN A 97 -11.98 5.83 -9.42
CA GLN A 97 -12.18 4.87 -10.52
C GLN A 97 -12.61 3.48 -10.01
N GLU A 98 -12.24 3.13 -8.78
CA GLU A 98 -12.68 1.91 -8.10
C GLU A 98 -13.99 2.09 -7.30
N GLY A 99 -14.63 3.25 -7.39
CA GLY A 99 -15.88 3.55 -6.68
C GLY A 99 -15.71 4.02 -5.24
N VAL A 100 -14.49 4.30 -4.78
CA VAL A 100 -14.26 4.84 -3.43
C VAL A 100 -14.57 6.34 -3.40
N SER A 101 -15.43 6.74 -2.47
CA SER A 101 -15.73 8.15 -2.23
C SER A 101 -14.56 8.85 -1.53
N VAL A 102 -13.94 9.81 -2.23
CA VAL A 102 -12.85 10.65 -1.70
C VAL A 102 -13.30 12.10 -1.63
N SER A 103 -13.37 12.66 -0.42
CA SER A 103 -13.75 14.06 -0.19
C SER A 103 -12.74 15.06 -0.77
N GLU A 104 -13.12 16.34 -0.84
CA GLU A 104 -12.24 17.44 -1.28
C GLU A 104 -10.99 17.61 -0.40
N ARG A 105 -11.07 17.20 0.87
CA ARG A 105 -9.93 17.20 1.80
C ARG A 105 -9.11 15.92 1.72
N HIS A 106 -9.35 15.06 0.73
CA HIS A 106 -8.70 13.77 0.56
C HIS A 106 -8.93 12.76 1.71
N ARG A 107 -10.10 12.85 2.35
CA ARG A 107 -10.59 11.85 3.33
C ARG A 107 -11.42 10.76 2.65
N VAL A 108 -11.22 9.52 3.10
CA VAL A 108 -12.00 8.31 2.82
C VAL A 108 -12.66 7.85 4.12
N ASP A 109 -13.89 7.35 4.02
CA ASP A 109 -14.57 6.73 5.15
C ASP A 109 -14.04 5.30 5.37
N LEU A 110 -13.37 5.06 6.50
CA LEU A 110 -12.83 3.75 6.83
C LEU A 110 -13.90 2.77 7.30
N ASP A 111 -15.06 3.24 7.76
CA ASP A 111 -16.16 2.36 8.16
C ASP A 111 -16.85 1.76 6.92
N GLU A 112 -16.88 2.51 5.81
CA GLU A 112 -17.48 2.07 4.54
C GLU A 112 -16.48 1.30 3.66
N TYR A 113 -15.26 1.82 3.48
CA TYR A 113 -14.30 1.28 2.52
C TYR A 113 -13.14 0.50 3.17
N GLY A 114 -13.10 0.45 4.51
CA GLY A 114 -12.00 -0.17 5.24
C GLY A 114 -11.87 -1.67 5.01
N TRP A 115 -10.65 -2.12 4.72
CA TRP A 115 -10.26 -3.52 4.68
C TRP A 115 -9.22 -3.78 5.77
N PHE A 116 -9.69 -4.44 6.83
CA PHE A 116 -8.92 -4.70 8.06
C PHE A 116 -9.09 -6.15 8.54
N PRO A 117 -8.71 -7.17 7.74
CA PRO A 117 -8.75 -8.55 8.20
C PRO A 117 -7.67 -8.81 9.26
N ASP A 118 -7.85 -9.87 10.04
CA ASP A 118 -6.86 -10.30 11.03
C ASP A 118 -5.65 -11.01 10.38
N ASP A 119 -5.86 -11.63 9.22
CA ASP A 119 -4.88 -12.35 8.41
C ASP A 119 -5.16 -12.22 6.91
N ILE A 120 -4.20 -12.67 6.10
CA ILE A 120 -4.31 -12.78 4.64
C ILE A 120 -3.80 -14.17 4.24
N GLU A 121 -4.46 -14.79 3.25
CA GLU A 121 -4.09 -16.10 2.70
C GLU A 121 -2.80 -16.05 1.87
#